data_AF-A0A7N2LK59-F1
#
_entry.id   AF-A0A7N2LK59-F1
#
_cell.length_a   1.000
_cell.length_b   1.000
_cell.length_c   1.000
_cell.angle_alpha   90.00
_cell.angle_beta   90.00
_cell.angle_gamma   90.00
#
_symmetry.space_group_name_H-M   'P 1'
#
loop_
_entity.id
_entity.type
_entity.pdbx_description
1 polymer ?
#
loop_
_entity_poly.entity_id
_entity_poly.type
_entity_poly.pdbx_seq_one_letter_code
_entity_poly.pdbx_strand_id
1 'polypeptide(L)'
;MVNLCSLYVNSASKEEYLDLNYVTNSPQLINSLIPGGRLEEIPAWICKLNSLSKIELKWSKLQNSPLEALQALPSLKELHLYDAYTGTVMEFGAECFLELKMLEIEQCNRLNKVVIRERALPKLQKLTIKKCDSLVMVHVTKNLLSQLEEVLVPQHLISIIKE
;
A
#
# COMPACT_ATOMS: atom_id res chain seq x y z
N MET A 1 -8.16 -12.69 -23.42
CA MET A 1 -6.95 -11.87 -23.66
C MET A 1 -6.97 -10.73 -22.66
N VAL A 2 -6.04 -10.72 -21.70
CA VAL A 2 -5.95 -9.65 -20.70
C VAL A 2 -5.23 -8.49 -21.37
N ASN A 3 -5.97 -7.44 -21.75
CA ASN A 3 -5.35 -6.17 -22.11
C ASN A 3 -4.86 -5.53 -20.81
N LEU A 4 -3.68 -5.95 -20.35
CA LEU A 4 -3.04 -5.40 -19.15
C LEU A 4 -2.54 -3.98 -19.47
N CYS A 5 -3.39 -2.99 -19.27
CA CYS A 5 -2.97 -1.59 -19.34
C CYS A 5 -2.25 -1.22 -18.04
N SER A 6 -0.93 -1.08 -18.14
CA SER A 6 -0.08 -0.55 -17.07
C SER A 6 0.27 0.89 -17.36
N LEU A 7 0.05 1.79 -16.40
CA LEU A 7 0.41 3.19 -16.51
C LEU A 7 1.52 3.50 -15.50
N TYR A 8 2.63 4.01 -16.03
CA TYR A 8 3.78 4.47 -15.27
C TYR A 8 3.86 5.98 -15.47
N VAL A 9 3.83 6.74 -14.38
CA VAL A 9 3.94 8.21 -14.44
C VAL A 9 5.00 8.62 -13.45
N ASN A 10 6.01 9.36 -13.90
CA ASN A 10 7.07 9.84 -13.02
C ASN A 10 7.18 11.36 -13.11
N SER A 11 7.49 12.00 -11.98
CA SER A 11 8.09 13.33 -11.96
C SER A 11 9.49 13.30 -12.60
N ALA A 12 10.09 14.47 -12.85
CA ALA A 12 11.44 14.53 -13.42
C ALA A 12 12.51 14.01 -12.44
N SER A 13 12.22 14.09 -11.13
CA SER A 13 13.07 13.54 -10.08
C SER A 13 12.25 13.06 -8.87
N LYS A 14 12.80 12.14 -8.07
CA LYS A 14 12.15 11.62 -6.86
C LYS A 14 11.82 12.69 -5.79
N GLU A 15 12.43 13.86 -5.89
CA GLU A 15 12.24 14.98 -4.96
C GLU A 15 11.16 15.97 -5.43
N GLU A 16 10.76 15.89 -6.70
CA GLU A 16 9.73 16.73 -7.28
C GLU A 16 8.33 16.17 -7.05
N TYR A 17 7.37 17.08 -6.99
CA TYR A 17 5.96 16.74 -6.92
C TYR A 17 5.47 16.28 -8.29
N LEU A 18 4.76 15.17 -8.27
CA LEU A 18 3.99 14.66 -9.38
C LEU A 18 2.54 15.14 -9.21
N ASP A 19 2.16 16.15 -9.98
CA ASP A 19 0.75 16.54 -10.05
C ASP A 19 -0.01 15.50 -10.91
N LEU A 20 -1.08 14.94 -10.38
CA LEU A 20 -1.98 14.02 -11.08
C LEU A 20 -3.44 14.52 -11.05
N ASN A 21 -3.68 15.72 -10.52
CA ASN A 21 -5.01 16.27 -10.33
C ASN A 21 -5.60 16.84 -11.63
N TYR A 22 -4.78 17.05 -12.66
CA TYR A 22 -5.23 17.47 -13.98
C TYR A 22 -5.89 16.35 -14.82
N VAL A 23 -5.88 15.10 -14.34
CA VAL A 23 -6.51 13.96 -15.04
C VAL A 23 -8.03 14.10 -14.97
N THR A 24 -8.63 14.62 -16.04
CA THR A 24 -10.08 14.84 -16.15
C THR A 24 -10.86 13.57 -16.49
N ASN A 25 -10.26 12.66 -17.25
CA ASN A 25 -10.85 11.38 -17.65
C ASN A 25 -10.07 10.22 -17.03
N SER A 26 -10.67 9.60 -16.00
CA SER A 26 -10.05 8.46 -15.32
C SER A 26 -9.97 7.25 -16.26
N PRO A 27 -8.77 6.71 -16.51
CA PRO A 27 -8.56 5.61 -17.44
C PRO A 27 -9.06 4.26 -16.85
N GLN A 28 -10.35 3.98 -17.06
CA GLN A 28 -11.10 2.89 -16.41
C GLN A 28 -10.57 1.47 -16.64
N LEU A 29 -9.74 1.26 -17.66
CA LEU A 29 -9.19 -0.05 -18.04
C LEU A 29 -7.79 -0.31 -17.49
N ILE A 30 -7.25 0.57 -16.65
CA ILE A 30 -5.94 0.36 -16.03
C ILE A 30 -6.02 -0.70 -14.95
N ASN A 31 -5.11 -1.67 -15.05
CA ASN A 31 -4.97 -2.74 -14.06
C ASN A 31 -3.75 -2.53 -13.15
N SER A 32 -2.77 -1.73 -13.59
CA SER A 32 -1.54 -1.42 -12.84
C SER A 32 -1.20 0.05 -12.95
N LEU A 33 -1.01 0.72 -11.82
CA LEU A 33 -0.67 2.15 -11.74
C LEU A 33 0.58 2.35 -10.88
N ILE A 34 1.59 3.01 -11.44
CA ILE A 34 2.88 3.24 -10.78
C ILE A 34 3.25 4.73 -10.85
N PRO A 35 2.80 5.55 -9.89
CA PRO A 35 3.24 6.93 -9.76
C PRO A 35 4.58 7.00 -9.02
N GLY A 36 5.55 7.69 -9.63
CA GLY A 36 6.86 7.95 -9.06
C GLY A 36 7.12 9.45 -8.88
N GLY A 37 7.46 9.85 -7.66
CA GLY A 37 7.59 11.26 -7.29
C GLY A 37 6.67 11.62 -6.14
N ARG A 38 6.88 12.80 -5.55
CA ARG A 38 6.14 13.23 -4.35
C ARG A 38 4.67 13.48 -4.69
N LEU A 39 3.78 13.08 -3.79
CA LEU A 39 2.36 13.33 -3.88
C LEU A 39 1.93 14.10 -2.62
N GLU A 40 1.09 15.11 -2.78
CA GLU A 40 0.45 15.76 -1.63
C GLU A 40 -0.58 14.81 -1.00
N GLU A 41 -1.38 14.18 -1.84
CA GLU A 41 -2.39 13.18 -1.50
C GLU A 41 -2.60 12.19 -2.65
N ILE A 42 -3.38 11.14 -2.43
CA ILE A 42 -3.82 10.24 -3.50
C ILE A 42 -4.95 10.92 -4.28
N PRO A 43 -4.80 11.18 -5.60
CA PRO A 43 -5.85 11.80 -6.40
C PRO A 43 -7.17 11.03 -6.37
N ALA A 44 -8.28 11.76 -6.25
CA ALA A 44 -9.62 11.16 -6.13
C ALA A 44 -10.04 10.27 -7.32
N TRP A 45 -9.44 10.46 -8.50
CA TRP A 45 -9.72 9.63 -9.66
C TRP A 45 -9.11 8.22 -9.56
N ILE A 46 -8.05 8.03 -8.76
CA ILE A 46 -7.44 6.72 -8.50
C ILE A 46 -8.42 5.85 -7.72
N CYS A 47 -9.11 6.44 -6.74
CA CYS A 47 -10.12 5.77 -5.91
C CYS A 47 -11.32 5.22 -6.72
N LYS A 48 -11.47 5.64 -7.99
CA LYS A 48 -12.56 5.24 -8.89
C LYS A 48 -12.14 4.15 -9.88
N LEU A 49 -10.89 3.67 -9.85
CA LEU A 49 -10.38 2.68 -10.78
C LEU A 49 -10.79 1.26 -10.35
N ASN A 50 -12.01 0.84 -10.70
CA ASN A 50 -12.56 -0.45 -10.31
C ASN A 50 -11.76 -1.67 -10.82
N SER A 51 -11.01 -1.49 -11.91
CA SER A 51 -10.17 -2.55 -12.51
C SER A 51 -8.75 -2.59 -11.93
N LEU A 52 -8.36 -1.61 -11.10
CA LEU A 52 -6.99 -1.50 -10.60
C LEU A 52 -6.65 -2.66 -9.68
N SER A 53 -5.80 -3.56 -10.17
CA SER A 53 -5.33 -4.73 -9.44
C SER A 53 -4.00 -4.52 -8.72
N LYS A 54 -3.19 -3.59 -9.21
CA LYS A 54 -1.87 -3.29 -8.67
C LYS A 54 -1.68 -1.78 -8.56
N ILE A 55 -1.21 -1.33 -7.41
CA ILE A 55 -0.68 0.02 -7.25
C ILE A 55 0.69 -0.02 -6.58
N GLU A 56 1.62 0.77 -7.13
CA GLU A 56 3.00 0.85 -6.67
C GLU A 56 3.39 2.31 -6.51
N LEU A 57 3.33 2.82 -5.28
CA LEU A 57 3.68 4.20 -4.95
C LEU A 57 5.20 4.29 -4.74
N LYS A 58 5.90 5.09 -5.55
CA LYS A 58 7.35 5.31 -5.43
C LYS A 58 7.66 6.74 -5.07
N TRP A 59 8.43 6.92 -3.99
CA TRP A 59 8.91 8.23 -3.56
C TRP A 59 7.78 9.24 -3.33
N SER A 60 6.56 8.75 -3.04
CA SER A 60 5.36 9.58 -2.87
C SER A 60 5.42 10.47 -1.64
N LYS A 61 6.23 10.10 -0.63
CA LYS A 61 6.46 10.91 0.58
C LYS A 61 5.17 11.42 1.25
N LEU A 62 4.07 10.67 1.15
CA LEU A 62 2.76 11.07 1.66
C LEU A 62 2.85 11.30 3.17
N GLN A 63 2.27 12.40 3.64
CA GLN A 63 2.16 12.69 5.08
C GLN A 63 0.96 11.96 5.69
N ASN A 64 -0.15 11.94 4.95
CA ASN A 64 -1.35 11.20 5.32
C ASN A 64 -1.26 9.75 4.82
N SER A 65 -1.96 8.85 5.50
CA SER A 65 -1.98 7.44 5.13
C SER A 65 -2.62 7.26 3.74
N PRO A 66 -1.99 6.54 2.79
CA PRO A 66 -2.61 6.22 1.51
C PRO A 66 -3.78 5.23 1.66
N LEU A 67 -3.92 4.60 2.83
CA LEU A 67 -4.87 3.51 3.02
C LEU A 67 -6.33 3.95 2.87
N GLU A 68 -6.68 5.15 3.35
CA GLU A 68 -8.06 5.65 3.27
C GLU A 68 -8.57 5.75 1.83
N ALA A 69 -7.68 6.19 0.92
CA ALA A 69 -8.00 6.32 -0.50
C ALA A 69 -8.03 4.97 -1.24
N LEU A 70 -7.21 4.01 -0.81
CA LEU A 70 -6.99 2.76 -1.55
C LEU A 70 -7.80 1.57 -1.02
N GLN A 71 -8.24 1.60 0.24
CA GLN A 71 -8.88 0.45 0.89
C GLN A 71 -10.21 0.01 0.27
N ALA A 72 -10.89 0.92 -0.42
CA ALA A 72 -12.20 0.69 -1.06
C ALA A 72 -12.08 0.17 -2.50
N LEU A 73 -10.88 0.04 -3.05
CA LEU A 73 -10.68 -0.43 -4.42
C LEU A 73 -11.05 -1.92 -4.54
N PRO A 74 -12.07 -2.26 -5.33
CA PRO A 74 -12.69 -3.59 -5.29
C PRO A 74 -11.83 -4.70 -5.91
N SER A 75 -10.85 -4.34 -6.75
CA SER A 75 -10.00 -5.30 -7.45
C SER A 75 -8.55 -5.31 -6.98
N LEU A 76 -8.20 -4.49 -5.97
CA LEU A 76 -6.81 -4.28 -5.58
C LEU A 76 -6.22 -5.52 -4.91
N LYS A 77 -5.23 -6.13 -5.55
CA LYS A 77 -4.56 -7.37 -5.15
C LYS A 77 -3.12 -7.14 -4.68
N GLU A 78 -2.46 -6.11 -5.21
CA GLU A 78 -1.07 -5.80 -4.93
C GLU A 78 -0.92 -4.32 -4.53
N LEU A 79 -0.36 -4.09 -3.36
CA LEU A 79 -0.03 -2.77 -2.83
C LEU A 79 1.44 -2.74 -2.46
N HIS A 80 2.19 -1.90 -3.18
CA HIS A 80 3.60 -1.67 -2.89
C HIS A 80 3.85 -0.20 -2.53
N LEU A 81 4.52 0.01 -1.40
CA LEU A 81 4.88 1.30 -0.86
C LEU A 81 6.40 1.40 -0.79
N TYR A 82 7.01 2.12 -1.73
CA TYR A 82 8.46 2.32 -1.79
C TYR A 82 8.81 3.76 -1.45
N ASP A 83 9.30 3.99 -0.23
CA ASP A 83 9.60 5.35 0.27
C ASP A 83 8.38 6.30 0.09
N ALA A 84 7.19 5.72 0.25
CA ALA A 84 5.93 6.32 -0.17
C ALA A 84 5.19 7.05 0.96
N TYR A 85 5.50 6.73 2.22
CA TYR A 85 4.79 7.23 3.39
C TYR A 85 5.79 7.74 4.45
N THR A 86 5.50 8.92 5.00
CA THR A 86 6.34 9.62 5.98
C THR A 86 5.74 9.69 7.37
N GLY A 87 4.56 9.13 7.58
CA GLY A 87 3.96 8.98 8.91
C GLY A 87 4.60 7.84 9.72
N THR A 88 4.26 7.79 11.01
CA THR A 88 4.90 6.90 11.99
C THR A 88 4.11 5.63 12.26
N VAL A 89 2.80 5.64 11.99
CA VAL A 89 1.92 4.48 12.19
C VAL A 89 1.15 4.20 10.91
N MET A 90 1.07 2.93 10.55
CA MET A 90 0.21 2.43 9.48
C MET A 90 -0.73 1.39 10.06
N GLU A 91 -2.02 1.70 10.07
CA GLU A 91 -3.05 0.86 10.67
C GLU A 91 -4.06 0.42 9.62
N PHE A 92 -4.16 -0.89 9.44
CA PHE A 92 -5.17 -1.56 8.63
C PHE A 92 -6.35 -1.92 9.55
N GLY A 93 -7.43 -1.16 9.42
CA GLY A 93 -8.67 -1.35 10.17
C GLY A 93 -9.45 -2.60 9.76
N ALA A 94 -10.48 -2.94 10.52
CA ALA A 94 -11.34 -4.07 10.15
C ALA A 94 -11.95 -3.88 8.74
N GLU A 95 -12.10 -4.97 8.00
CA GLU A 95 -12.77 -5.01 6.70
C GLU A 95 -12.13 -4.16 5.58
N CYS A 96 -10.90 -3.67 5.78
CA CYS A 96 -10.16 -2.98 4.73
C CYS A 96 -9.46 -3.97 3.77
N PHE A 97 -9.34 -3.59 2.49
CA PHE A 97 -8.56 -4.31 1.46
C PHE A 97 -8.91 -5.80 1.32
N LEU A 98 -10.19 -6.07 1.01
CA LEU A 98 -10.74 -7.44 0.99
C LEU A 98 -10.14 -8.36 -0.08
N GLU A 99 -9.59 -7.81 -1.17
CA GLU A 99 -8.97 -8.57 -2.26
C GLU A 99 -7.44 -8.59 -2.23
N LEU A 100 -6.81 -7.91 -1.26
CA LEU A 100 -5.37 -7.72 -1.24
C LEU A 100 -4.65 -9.04 -0.89
N LYS A 101 -3.72 -9.44 -1.77
CA LYS A 101 -2.93 -10.67 -1.66
C LYS A 101 -1.47 -10.39 -1.31
N MET A 102 -0.94 -9.26 -1.75
CA MET A 102 0.44 -8.86 -1.52
C MET A 102 0.49 -7.45 -0.96
N LEU A 103 1.17 -7.32 0.18
CA LEU A 103 1.53 -6.04 0.78
C LEU A 103 3.04 -5.96 0.91
N GLU A 104 3.63 -4.93 0.31
CA GLU A 104 5.04 -4.62 0.44
C GLU A 104 5.25 -3.19 0.90
N ILE A 105 6.04 -3.04 1.97
CA ILE A 105 6.45 -1.75 2.51
C ILE A 105 7.97 -1.73 2.56
N GLU A 106 8.58 -0.84 1.80
CA GLU A 106 10.04 -0.71 1.72
C GLU A 106 10.46 0.75 1.86
N GLN A 107 11.56 1.00 2.59
CA GLN A 107 12.18 2.33 2.72
C GLN A 107 11.28 3.43 3.33
N CYS A 108 10.20 3.06 4.01
CA CYS A 108 9.39 3.98 4.80
C CYS A 108 10.09 4.27 6.14
N ASN A 109 11.20 5.00 6.11
CA ASN A 109 12.14 5.09 7.24
C ASN A 109 11.60 5.77 8.51
N ARG A 110 10.47 6.47 8.43
CA ARG A 110 9.78 7.06 9.60
C ARG A 110 8.73 6.13 10.21
N LEU A 111 8.36 5.07 9.51
CA LEU A 111 7.35 4.13 9.95
C LEU A 111 7.86 3.37 11.18
N ASN A 112 7.20 3.58 12.31
CA ASN A 112 7.52 2.99 13.58
C ASN A 112 6.68 1.74 13.86
N LYS A 113 5.40 1.78 13.49
CA LYS A 113 4.44 0.71 13.80
C LYS A 113 3.55 0.38 12.61
N VAL A 114 3.39 -0.91 12.36
CA VAL A 114 2.34 -1.45 11.48
C VAL A 114 1.35 -2.22 12.34
N VAL A 115 0.06 -1.97 12.17
CA VAL A 115 -1.02 -2.68 12.87
C VAL A 115 -1.97 -3.24 11.84
N ILE A 116 -2.21 -4.55 11.89
CA ILE A 116 -3.22 -5.21 11.06
C ILE A 116 -4.26 -5.80 12.01
N ARG A 117 -5.42 -5.14 12.08
CA ARG A 117 -6.52 -5.50 12.96
C ARG A 117 -7.20 -6.79 12.51
N GLU A 118 -8.04 -7.34 13.39
CA GLU A 118 -8.91 -8.45 13.04
C GLU A 118 -9.81 -8.09 11.84
N ARG A 119 -10.06 -9.08 10.97
CA ARG A 119 -10.82 -8.94 9.72
C ARG A 119 -10.21 -8.01 8.67
N ALA A 120 -9.03 -7.44 8.90
CA ALA A 120 -8.28 -6.72 7.87
C ALA A 120 -7.54 -7.70 6.95
N LEU A 121 -7.41 -7.35 5.66
CA LEU A 121 -6.61 -8.09 4.68
C LEU A 121 -6.90 -9.63 4.64
N PRO A 122 -8.17 -10.06 4.54
CA PRO A 122 -8.55 -11.47 4.71
C PRO A 122 -7.97 -12.42 3.66
N LYS A 123 -7.47 -11.90 2.53
CA LYS A 123 -6.87 -12.68 1.45
C LYS A 123 -5.35 -12.50 1.34
N LEU A 124 -4.72 -11.86 2.33
CA LEU A 124 -3.29 -11.58 2.29
C LEU A 124 -2.48 -12.87 2.35
N GLN A 125 -1.65 -13.10 1.33
CA GLN A 125 -0.77 -14.25 1.21
C GLN A 125 0.69 -13.86 1.45
N LYS A 126 1.06 -12.63 1.12
CA LYS A 126 2.45 -12.15 1.18
C LYS A 126 2.56 -10.84 1.92
N LEU A 127 3.38 -10.82 2.96
CA LEU A 127 3.70 -9.63 3.75
C LEU A 127 5.20 -9.39 3.73
N THR A 128 5.63 -8.28 3.14
CA THR A 128 7.03 -7.85 3.13
C THR A 128 7.16 -6.49 3.77
N ILE A 129 8.02 -6.37 4.78
CA ILE A 129 8.42 -5.08 5.36
C ILE A 129 9.95 -5.09 5.52
N LYS A 130 10.65 -4.26 4.72
CA LYS A 130 12.11 -4.27 4.67
C LYS A 130 12.69 -2.87 4.56
N LYS A 131 13.91 -2.67 5.06
CA LYS A 131 14.60 -1.37 5.06
C LYS A 131 13.76 -0.23 5.65
N CYS A 132 13.01 -0.49 6.72
CA CYS A 132 12.25 0.52 7.44
C CYS A 132 12.95 0.77 8.78
N ASP A 133 13.91 1.71 8.78
CA ASP A 133 14.91 1.83 9.86
C ASP A 133 14.32 2.16 11.24
N SER A 134 13.17 2.86 11.30
CA SER A 134 12.51 3.22 12.57
C SER A 134 11.47 2.20 13.05
N LEU A 135 11.28 1.10 12.31
CA LEU A 135 10.23 0.12 12.61
C LEU A 135 10.57 -0.66 13.88
N VAL A 136 9.71 -0.56 14.89
CA VAL A 136 9.86 -1.27 16.16
C VAL A 136 8.80 -2.33 16.39
N MET A 137 7.69 -2.28 15.65
CA MET A 137 6.57 -3.18 15.90
C MET A 137 5.71 -3.43 14.65
N VAL A 138 5.41 -4.69 14.41
CA VAL A 138 4.42 -5.18 13.45
C VAL A 138 3.41 -6.01 14.24
N HIS A 139 2.23 -5.45 14.47
CA HIS A 139 1.18 -6.06 15.26
C HIS A 139 0.16 -6.72 14.34
N VAL A 140 0.04 -8.05 14.41
CA VAL A 140 -0.82 -8.86 13.53
C VAL A 140 -1.66 -9.82 14.33
N THR A 141 -2.81 -10.25 13.79
CA THR A 141 -3.59 -11.31 14.41
C THR A 141 -2.93 -12.67 14.16
N LYS A 142 -3.20 -13.63 15.06
CA LYS A 142 -2.72 -15.01 14.90
C LYS A 142 -3.25 -15.65 13.62
N ASN A 143 -4.53 -15.40 13.30
CA ASN A 143 -5.19 -15.94 12.12
C ASN A 143 -4.53 -15.44 10.83
N LEU A 144 -4.25 -14.13 10.74
CA LEU A 144 -3.51 -13.56 9.62
C LEU A 144 -2.13 -14.22 9.48
N LEU A 145 -1.38 -14.36 10.57
CA LEU A 145 -0.04 -14.96 10.49
C LEU A 145 -0.07 -16.41 9.99
N SER A 146 -1.09 -17.19 10.35
CA SER A 146 -1.25 -18.57 9.88
C SER A 146 -1.65 -18.72 8.41
N GLN A 147 -2.23 -17.68 7.80
CA GLN A 147 -2.67 -17.72 6.41
C GLN A 147 -1.58 -17.28 5.42
N LEU A 148 -0.54 -16.59 5.89
CA LEU A 148 0.53 -16.06 5.05
C LEU A 148 1.38 -17.19 4.47
N GLU A 149 1.55 -17.17 3.16
CA GLU A 149 2.45 -18.05 2.41
C GLU A 149 3.90 -17.56 2.49
N GLU A 150 4.08 -16.24 2.56
CA GLU A 150 5.39 -15.60 2.59
C GLU A 150 5.40 -14.42 3.58
N VAL A 151 6.37 -14.44 4.50
CA VAL A 151 6.58 -13.36 5.46
C VAL A 151 8.05 -12.95 5.44
N LEU A 152 8.31 -11.76 4.90
CA LEU A 152 9.63 -11.13 4.93
C LEU A 152 9.57 -9.89 5.83
N VAL A 153 9.47 -10.17 7.13
CA VAL A 153 9.46 -9.18 8.22
C VAL A 153 10.45 -9.66 9.28
N PRO A 154 11.30 -8.80 9.87
CA PRO A 154 12.18 -9.21 10.96
C PRO A 154 11.36 -9.80 12.12
N GLN A 155 11.59 -11.08 12.44
CA GLN A 155 10.73 -11.85 13.36
C GLN A 155 10.59 -11.22 14.74
N HIS A 156 11.64 -10.55 15.25
CA HIS A 156 11.63 -9.89 16.55
C HIS A 156 10.71 -8.66 16.62
N LEU A 157 10.27 -8.13 15.47
CA LEU A 157 9.32 -7.01 15.40
C LEU A 157 7.87 -7.48 15.38
N ILE A 158 7.62 -8.76 15.06
CA ILE A 158 6.27 -9.30 14.96
C ILE A 158 5.72 -9.57 16.36
N SER A 159 4.53 -9.02 16.62
CA SER A 159 3.79 -9.23 17.86
C SER A 159 2.35 -9.62 17.54
N ILE A 160 1.78 -10.52 18.33
CA ILE A 160 0.41 -11.00 18.14
C ILE A 160 -0.55 -10.15 18.97
N ILE A 161 -1.65 -9.70 18.36
CA ILE A 161 -2.75 -9.03 19.07
C ILE A 161 -3.40 -10.03 20.02
N LYS A 162 -3.41 -9.75 21.32
CA LYS A 162 -4.21 -10.50 22.30
C LYS A 162 -5.64 -9.96 22.24
N GLU A 163 -6.58 -10.83 21.94
CA GLU A 163 -8.02 -10.58 22.05
C GLU A 163 -8.44 -10.36 23.51
#